data_AF-A0AAU8UTF3-F1
#
_entry.id   AF-A0AAU8UTF3-F1
#
_cell.length_a   1.000
_cell.length_b   1.000
_cell.length_c   1.000
_cell.angle_alpha   90.00
_cell.angle_beta   90.00
_cell.angle_gamma   90.00
#
_symmetry.space_group_name_H-M   'P 1'
#
loop_
_entity.id
_entity.type
_entity.pdbx_description
1 polymer ?
#
loop_
_entity_poly.entity_id
_entity_poly.type
_entity_poly.pdbx_seq_one_letter_code
_entity_poly.pdbx_strand_id
1 'polypeptide(L)' 'MKNQIIEILNGIRPEFDFGTETNFISQGMLDSFDLITLVTELDESFKISIDGTDILPENFETVDAIEALLKKNGATE' A
#
# COMPACT_ATOMS: atom_id res chain seq x y z
N MET A 1 3.69 -9.46 -6.98
CA MET A 1 3.34 -8.15 -6.38
C MET A 1 2.31 -8.22 -5.26
N LYS A 2 1.06 -8.67 -5.49
CA LYS A 2 -0.01 -8.68 -4.46
C LYS A 2 0.40 -9.29 -3.11
N ASN A 3 1.02 -10.47 -3.12
CA ASN A 3 1.47 -11.12 -1.88
C ASN A 3 2.46 -10.25 -1.08
N GLN A 4 3.44 -9.63 -1.74
CA GLN A 4 4.41 -8.75 -1.06
C GLN A 4 3.73 -7.51 -0.47
N ILE A 5 2.76 -6.92 -1.19
CA ILE A 5 1.98 -5.79 -0.67
C ILE A 5 1.24 -6.20 0.59
N ILE A 6 0.61 -7.38 0.59
CA ILE A 6 -0.10 -7.93 1.75
C ILE A 6 0.88 -8.22 2.91
N GLU A 7 2.07 -8.74 2.63
CA GLU A 7 3.10 -8.98 3.66
C GLU A 7 3.55 -7.67 4.33
N ILE A 8 3.77 -6.61 3.55
CA ILE A 8 4.12 -5.28 4.08
C ILE A 8 2.96 -4.71 4.91
N LEU A 9 1.73 -4.77 4.39
CA LEU A 9 0.54 -4.31 5.10
C LEU A 9 0.35 -5.05 6.44
N ASN A 10 0.52 -6.37 6.44
CA ASN A 10 0.50 -7.19 7.66
C ASN A 10 1.66 -6.87 8.61
N GLY A 11 2.80 -6.39 8.10
CA GLY A 11 3.91 -5.92 8.92
C GLY A 11 3.57 -4.63 9.68
N ILE A 12 2.84 -3.72 9.04
CA ILE A 12 2.40 -2.44 9.62
C ILE A 12 1.23 -2.66 10.58
N ARG A 13 0.21 -3.39 10.13
CA ARG A 13 -1.03 -3.67 10.88
C ARG A 13 -1.37 -5.16 10.87
N PRO A 14 -0.67 -5.99 11.65
CA PRO A 14 -0.97 -7.42 11.73
C PRO A 14 -2.35 -7.75 12.34
N GLU A 15 -2.99 -6.75 12.95
CA GLU A 15 -4.34 -6.85 13.51
C GLU A 15 -5.46 -6.90 12.44
N PHE A 16 -5.13 -6.54 11.19
CA PHE A 16 -6.08 -6.41 10.09
C PHE A 16 -5.78 -7.39 8.97
N ASP A 17 -6.82 -7.86 8.27
CA ASP A 17 -6.68 -8.76 7.13
C ASP A 17 -6.77 -8.00 5.80
N PHE A 18 -5.62 -7.79 5.17
CA PHE A 18 -5.49 -7.11 3.88
C PHE A 18 -5.62 -8.06 2.67
N GLY A 19 -5.90 -9.35 2.91
CA GLY A 19 -6.09 -10.34 1.86
C GLY A 19 -7.46 -10.29 1.18
N THR A 20 -8.37 -9.46 1.67
CA THR A 20 -9.73 -9.31 1.15
C THR A 20 -9.88 -8.09 0.24
N GLU A 21 -10.84 -8.14 -0.69
CA GLU A 21 -11.25 -6.97 -1.51
C GLU A 21 -12.05 -5.98 -0.66
N THR A 22 -11.40 -5.38 0.33
CA THR A 22 -11.98 -4.44 1.28
C THR A 22 -11.30 -3.08 1.13
N ASN A 23 -12.08 -2.00 1.26
CA ASN A 23 -11.57 -0.64 1.21
C ASN A 23 -10.92 -0.28 2.56
N PHE A 24 -9.60 -0.36 2.67
CA PHE A 24 -8.85 -0.23 3.92
C PHE A 24 -9.03 1.12 4.60
N ILE A 25 -9.11 2.19 3.80
CA ILE A 25 -9.33 3.55 4.30
C ILE A 25 -10.76 3.70 4.82
N SER A 26 -11.75 3.23 4.05
CA SER A 26 -13.15 3.35 4.44
C SER A 26 -13.49 2.52 5.69
N GLN A 27 -12.79 1.40 5.90
CA GLN A 27 -12.90 0.60 7.12
C GLN A 27 -12.12 1.17 8.31
N GLY A 28 -11.30 2.21 8.12
CA GLY A 28 -10.43 2.75 9.17
C GLY A 28 -9.30 1.81 9.57
N MET A 29 -8.86 0.94 8.65
CA MET A 29 -7.72 0.03 8.86
C MET A 29 -6.38 0.73 8.68
N LEU A 30 -6.34 1.76 7.83
CA LEU A 30 -5.15 2.57 7.56
C LEU A 30 -5.46 4.04 7.83
N ASP A 31 -4.63 4.65 8.68
CA ASP A 31 -4.62 6.09 8.92
C ASP A 31 -3.56 6.80 8.06
N SER A 32 -3.57 8.14 8.10
CA SER A 32 -2.58 8.95 7.37
C SER A 32 -1.12 8.62 7.73
N PHE A 33 -0.86 8.19 8.96
CA PHE A 33 0.47 7.75 9.38
C PHE A 33 0.83 6.39 8.78
N ASP A 34 -0.11 5.44 8.78
CA ASP A 34 0.11 4.11 8.20
C ASP A 34 0.40 4.22 6.70
N LEU A 35 -0.25 5.14 5.99
CA LEU A 35 0.03 5.41 4.57
C LEU A 35 1.49 5.83 4.32
N ILE A 36 2.04 6.71 5.16
CA ILE A 36 3.43 7.15 5.01
C ILE A 36 4.40 5.99 5.27
N THR A 37 4.13 5.18 6.30
CA THR A 37 4.94 3.99 6.61
C THR A 37 4.85 2.97 5.48
N LEU A 38 3.65 2.72 4.96
CA LEU A 38 3.39 1.82 3.85
C LEU A 38 4.14 2.26 2.59
N VAL A 39 4.04 3.54 2.23
CA VAL A 39 4.78 4.10 1.09
C VAL A 39 6.27 3.88 1.25
N THR A 40 6.83 4.14 2.44
CA THR A 40 8.26 3.96 2.71
C THR A 40 8.69 2.49 2.55
N GLU A 41 7.94 1.55 3.12
CA GLU A 41 8.24 0.12 3.01
C GLU A 41 8.12 -0.39 1.55
N LEU A 42 7.13 0.11 0.82
CA LEU A 42 6.92 -0.19 -0.60
C LEU A 42 8.07 0.37 -1.46
N ASP A 43 8.48 1.61 -1.21
CA ASP A 43 9.60 2.29 -1.87
C ASP A 43 10.89 1.46 -1.75
N GLU A 44 11.22 1.04 -0.52
CA GLU A 44 12.41 0.26 -0.24
C GLU A 44 12.36 -1.17 -0.79
N SER A 45 11.19 -1.81 -0.68
CA SER A 45 10.96 -3.20 -1.12
C SER A 45 10.94 -3.34 -2.65
N PHE A 46 10.28 -2.41 -3.34
CA PHE A 46 10.14 -2.42 -4.80
C PHE A 46 11.19 -1.57 -5.52
N LYS A 47 12.08 -0.88 -4.78
CA LYS A 47 13.12 0.01 -5.32
C LYS A 47 12.55 1.08 -6.27
N ILE A 48 11.38 1.61 -5.93
CA ILE A 48 10.70 2.68 -6.66
C ILE A 48 10.87 4.01 -5.92
N SER A 49 10.28 5.08 -6.47
CA SER A 49 10.13 6.35 -5.77
C SER A 49 8.68 6.80 -5.85
N ILE A 50 7.94 6.72 -4.75
CA ILE A 50 6.55 7.20 -4.70
C ILE A 50 6.53 8.66 -4.25
N ASP A 51 5.96 9.54 -5.06
CA ASP A 51 5.84 10.95 -4.72
C ASP A 51 4.78 11.18 -3.63
N GLY A 52 5.04 12.11 -2.71
CA GLY A 52 4.12 12.49 -1.64
C GLY A 52 2.74 12.92 -2.16
N THR A 53 2.66 13.42 -3.39
CA THR A 53 1.41 13.83 -4.04
C THR A 53 0.55 12.65 -4.50
N ASP A 54 1.14 11.48 -4.72
CA ASP A 54 0.44 10.23 -5.04
C ASP A 54 0.02 9.46 -3.78
N ILE A 55 0.37 9.94 -2.57
CA ILE A 55 -0.07 9.38 -1.28
C ILE A 55 -1.51 9.83 -0.97
N LEU A 56 -2.43 9.37 -1.81
CA LEU A 56 -3.86 9.64 -1.69
C LEU A 56 -4.58 8.38 -1.24
N PRO A 57 -5.56 8.47 -0.32
CA PRO A 57 -6.27 7.29 0.18
C PRO A 57 -6.89 6.42 -0.93
N GLU A 58 -7.29 7.01 -2.06
CA GLU A 58 -7.77 6.30 -3.25
C GLU A 58 -6.72 5.39 -3.89
N ASN A 59 -5.43 5.67 -3.75
CA ASN A 59 -4.35 4.82 -4.24
C ASN A 59 -4.00 3.68 -3.27
N PHE A 60 -4.50 3.74 -2.04
CA PHE A 60 -4.21 2.77 -0.97
C PHE A 60 -5.47 2.11 -0.42
N GLU A 61 -6.60 2.30 -1.08
CA GLU A 61 -7.87 1.76 -0.64
C GLU A 61 -7.92 0.23 -0.77
N THR A 62 -7.20 -0.35 -1.72
CA THR A 62 -7.16 -1.79 -1.98
C THR A 62 -5.76 -2.22 -2.42
N VAL A 63 -5.47 -3.52 -2.31
CA VAL A 63 -4.20 -4.09 -2.83
C VAL A 63 -4.02 -3.82 -4.32
N ASP A 64 -5.11 -3.81 -5.09
CA ASP A 64 -5.07 -3.56 -6.53
C ASP A 64 -4.71 -2.10 -6.85
N ALA A 65 -5.27 -1.14 -6.10
CA ALA A 65 -4.92 0.27 -6.21
C ALA A 65 -3.43 0.51 -5.89
N ILE A 66 -2.93 -0.13 -4.83
CA ILE A 66 -1.52 -0.05 -4.46
C ILE A 66 -0.66 -0.63 -5.59
N GLU A 67 -1.00 -1.82 -6.10
CA GLU A 67 -0.27 -2.43 -7.22
C GLU A 67 -0.24 -1.51 -8.45
N ALA A 68 -1.37 -0.87 -8.78
CA ALA A 68 -1.45 0.07 -9.89
C ALA A 68 -0.53 1.29 -9.65
N LEU A 69 -0.49 1.80 -8.42
CA LEU A 69 0.42 2.87 -8.03
C LEU A 69 1.89 2.45 -8.19
N LEU A 70 2.25 1.25 -7.72
CA LEU A 70 3.61 0.72 -7.85
C LEU A 70 4.00 0.60 -9.32
N LYS A 71 3.14 0.02 -10.15
CA LYS A 71 3.35 -0.13 -11.60
C LYS A 71 3.50 1.21 -12.30
N LYS A 72 2.71 2.21 -11.91
CA LYS A 72 2.81 3.59 -12.41
C LYS A 72 4.16 4.23 -12.05
N ASN A 73 4.71 3.92 -10.88
CA ASN A 73 6.01 4.40 -10.40
C ASN A 73 7.20 3.53 -10.87
N GLY A 74 6.97 2.56 -11.74
CA GLY A 74 8.02 1.76 -12.36
C GLY A 74 8.39 0.46 -11.64
N ALA A 75 7.57 0.01 -10.69
CA ALA A 75 7.75 -1.32 -10.11
C ALA A 75 7.49 -2.38 -11.19
N THR A 76 8.43 -3.30 -11.35
CA THR A 76 8.32 -4.47 -12.24
C THR A 76 8.21 -5.74 -11.40
N GLU A 77 7.33 -6.66 -11.80
CA GLU A 77 6.97 -7.90 -11.09
C GLU A 77 8.13 -8.83 -10.75
#